data_AF-A0AAP5Z1S0-F1
#
_entry.id   AF-A0AAP5Z1S0-F1
#
_cell.length_a   1.000
_cell.length_b   1.000
_cell.length_c   1.000
_cell.angle_alpha   90.00
_cell.angle_beta   90.00
_cell.angle_gamma   90.00
#
_symmetry.space_group_name_H-M   'P 1'
#
loop_
_entity.id
_entity.type
_entity.pdbx_description
1 polymer ?
#
loop_
_entity_poly.entity_id
_entity_poly.type
_entity_poly.pdbx_seq_one_letter_code
_entity_poly.pdbx_strand_id
1 'polypeptide(L)'
;SRRWIEKWLLIQVAILLVTASIVGLILGSGLEYLLRIPLKDLLPNPLPSYGVTPFIVAVVSAILITVPALGIPLLGLIKTPALEVLQQGTAQRSWKRLLLVLVPVLPLLALYANNTLVWIVLAGIAALFVVLAGLSIALTKLFSRFATKPAMKLALSRINRTPITSGLQFGALSLSLMLLSIIWLVRSDILAAWERTLPADAPNVFALNIADYELANYLETLDKNGVTRSQAFPIIRGRLTEINGQNVKDVE
;
A
#
# COMPACT_ATOMS: atom_id res chain seq x y z
N SER A 1 -37.22 4.30 -19.10
CA SER A 1 -37.51 3.57 -17.85
C SER A 1 -36.28 3.54 -16.96
N ARG A 2 -36.40 3.74 -15.64
CA ARG A 2 -35.25 3.73 -14.70
C ARG A 2 -34.43 2.44 -14.77
N ARG A 3 -35.10 1.29 -14.89
CA ARG A 3 -34.45 -0.03 -15.05
C ARG A 3 -33.61 -0.16 -16.33
N TRP A 4 -33.96 0.57 -17.39
CA TRP A 4 -33.17 0.57 -18.62
C TRP A 4 -31.87 1.37 -18.44
N ILE A 5 -31.94 2.53 -17.78
CA ILE A 5 -30.77 3.36 -17.47
C ILE A 5 -29.83 2.62 -16.51
N GLU A 6 -30.37 1.98 -15.47
CA GLU A 6 -29.62 1.12 -14.54
C GLU A 6 -28.86 0.02 -15.28
N LYS A 7 -29.55 -0.76 -16.13
CA LYS A 7 -28.92 -1.83 -16.92
C LYS A 7 -27.84 -1.28 -17.85
N TRP A 8 -28.13 -0.19 -18.56
CA TRP A 8 -27.19 0.42 -19.49
C TRP A 8 -25.91 0.89 -18.80
N LEU A 9 -26.04 1.60 -17.66
CA LEU A 9 -24.89 2.05 -16.87
C LEU A 9 -24.10 0.87 -16.27
N LEU A 10 -24.78 -0.17 -15.77
CA LEU A 10 -24.11 -1.36 -15.25
C LEU A 10 -23.33 -2.11 -16.33
N ILE A 11 -23.89 -2.21 -17.55
CA ILE A 11 -23.20 -2.80 -18.70
C ILE A 11 -21.96 -1.96 -19.05
N GLN A 12 -22.06 -0.63 -19.07
CA GLN A 12 -20.92 0.24 -19.35
C GLN A 12 -19.82 0.09 -18.30
N VAL A 13 -20.18 0.05 -17.01
CA VAL A 13 -19.23 -0.19 -15.92
C VAL A 13 -18.57 -1.57 -16.04
N ALA A 14 -19.33 -2.60 -16.38
CA ALA A 14 -18.80 -3.95 -16.58
C ALA A 14 -17.81 -4.01 -17.75
N ILE A 15 -18.14 -3.38 -18.89
CA ILE A 15 -17.24 -3.30 -20.05
C ILE A 15 -15.95 -2.55 -19.69
N LEU A 16 -16.06 -1.42 -18.97
CA LEU A 16 -14.89 -0.66 -18.52
C LEU A 16 -14.02 -1.47 -17.56
N LEU A 17 -14.63 -2.17 -16.60
CA LEU A 17 -13.91 -3.02 -15.65
C LEU A 17 -13.16 -4.15 -16.36
N VAL A 18 -13.80 -4.84 -17.30
CA VAL A 18 -13.19 -5.95 -18.05
C VAL A 18 -12.06 -5.44 -18.93
N THR A 19 -12.28 -4.37 -19.70
CA THR A 19 -11.24 -3.82 -20.58
C THR A 19 -10.06 -3.27 -19.79
N ALA A 20 -10.30 -2.52 -18.71
CA ALA A 20 -9.25 -2.02 -17.83
C ALA A 20 -8.48 -3.16 -17.14
N SER A 21 -9.15 -4.23 -16.73
CA SER A 21 -8.49 -5.39 -16.11
C SER A 21 -7.59 -6.11 -17.12
N ILE A 22 -8.06 -6.36 -18.35
CA ILE A 22 -7.26 -7.01 -19.39
C ILE A 22 -6.02 -6.16 -19.72
N VAL A 23 -6.20 -4.86 -19.98
CA VAL A 23 -5.09 -3.95 -20.28
C VAL A 23 -4.13 -3.85 -19.09
N GLY A 24 -4.65 -3.75 -17.87
CA GLY A 24 -3.85 -3.68 -16.66
C GLY A 24 -3.01 -4.94 -16.42
N LEU A 25 -3.56 -6.13 -16.67
CA LEU A 25 -2.82 -7.39 -16.56
C LEU A 25 -1.74 -7.54 -17.64
N ILE A 26 -2.02 -7.11 -18.87
CA ILE A 26 -1.04 -7.10 -19.96
C ILE A 26 0.10 -6.14 -19.65
N LEU A 27 -0.21 -4.91 -19.22
CA LEU A 27 0.80 -3.93 -18.85
C LEU A 27 1.59 -4.35 -17.61
N GLY A 28 0.92 -4.93 -16.61
CA GLY A 28 1.56 -5.40 -15.39
C GLY A 28 2.56 -6.53 -15.65
N SER A 29 2.15 -7.54 -16.42
CA SER A 29 3.06 -8.64 -16.83
C SER A 29 4.19 -8.15 -17.73
N GLY A 30 3.93 -7.21 -18.64
CA GLY A 30 4.96 -6.58 -19.46
C GLY A 30 5.99 -5.80 -18.62
N LEU A 31 5.53 -5.00 -17.66
CA LEU A 31 6.40 -4.23 -16.77
C LEU A 31 7.26 -5.14 -15.88
N GLU A 32 6.64 -6.19 -15.34
CA GLU A 32 7.34 -7.19 -14.54
C GLU A 32 8.44 -7.90 -15.34
N TYR A 33 8.15 -8.29 -16.59
CA TYR A 33 9.16 -8.85 -17.49
C TYR A 33 10.31 -7.87 -17.74
N LEU A 34 9.99 -6.60 -18.04
CA LEU A 34 11.00 -5.55 -18.25
C LEU A 34 11.86 -5.31 -17.02
N LEU A 35 11.28 -5.34 -15.82
CA LEU A 35 12.00 -5.18 -14.56
C LEU A 35 12.97 -6.34 -14.30
N ARG A 36 12.71 -7.55 -14.79
CA ARG A 36 13.63 -8.69 -14.63
C ARG A 36 14.91 -8.59 -15.46
N ILE A 37 14.87 -7.90 -16.60
CA ILE A 37 16.02 -7.76 -17.50
C ILE A 37 17.26 -7.19 -16.78
N PRO A 38 17.19 -6.02 -16.10
CA PRO A 38 18.36 -5.46 -15.40
C PRO A 38 18.76 -6.23 -14.14
N LEU A 39 17.87 -7.07 -13.60
CA LEU A 39 18.08 -7.78 -12.33
C LEU A 39 18.62 -9.22 -12.53
N LYS A 40 18.82 -9.66 -13.77
CA LYS A 40 19.18 -11.04 -14.10
C LYS A 40 20.50 -11.51 -13.44
N ASP A 41 21.48 -10.61 -13.33
CA ASP A 41 22.80 -10.94 -12.76
C ASP A 41 22.82 -10.87 -11.22
N LEU A 42 21.80 -10.27 -10.62
CA LEU A 42 21.65 -10.12 -9.17
C LEU A 42 20.73 -11.18 -8.55
N LEU A 43 19.93 -11.87 -9.36
CA LEU A 43 18.91 -12.81 -8.88
C LEU A 43 19.30 -14.28 -9.10
N PRO A 44 18.85 -15.19 -8.22
CA PRO A 44 19.06 -16.62 -8.39
C PRO A 44 18.49 -17.12 -9.72
N ASN A 45 19.26 -17.96 -10.42
CA ASN A 45 18.81 -18.66 -11.62
C ASN A 45 18.52 -20.14 -11.29
N PRO A 46 17.30 -20.66 -11.48
CA PRO A 46 16.14 -20.02 -12.10
C PRO A 46 15.30 -19.16 -11.14
N LEU A 47 14.73 -18.08 -11.68
CA LEU A 47 13.76 -17.25 -10.98
C LEU A 47 12.45 -18.02 -10.73
N PRO A 48 11.85 -17.93 -9.52
CA PRO A 48 10.56 -18.54 -9.25
C PRO A 48 9.47 -17.98 -10.18
N SER A 49 8.51 -18.84 -10.53
CA SER A 49 7.32 -18.43 -11.27
C SER A 49 6.41 -17.61 -10.36
N TYR A 50 5.76 -16.60 -10.91
CA TYR A 50 4.95 -15.63 -10.16
C TYR A 50 3.60 -16.20 -9.68
N GLY A 51 3.25 -17.40 -10.13
CA GLY A 51 1.97 -18.05 -9.83
C GLY A 51 0.75 -17.28 -10.36
N VAL A 52 -0.44 -17.75 -9.99
CA VAL A 52 -1.72 -17.14 -10.38
C VAL A 52 -2.23 -16.11 -9.36
N THR A 53 -1.67 -16.14 -8.15
CA THR A 53 -2.09 -15.30 -7.02
C THR A 53 -2.08 -13.80 -7.34
N PRO A 54 -1.03 -13.22 -7.96
CA PRO A 54 -1.00 -11.78 -8.26
C PRO A 54 -2.12 -11.36 -9.21
N PHE A 55 -2.47 -12.20 -10.18
CA PHE A 55 -3.57 -11.93 -11.12
C PHE A 55 -4.92 -11.89 -10.41
N ILE A 56 -5.18 -12.85 -9.53
CA ILE A 56 -6.43 -12.90 -8.74
C ILE A 56 -6.51 -11.67 -7.84
N VAL A 57 -5.44 -11.35 -7.13
CA VAL A 57 -5.38 -10.17 -6.24
C VAL A 57 -5.63 -8.88 -7.03
N ALA A 58 -5.04 -8.73 -8.22
CA ALA A 58 -5.25 -7.56 -9.06
C ALA A 58 -6.72 -7.40 -9.49
N VAL A 59 -7.35 -8.47 -9.97
CA VAL A 59 -8.77 -8.44 -10.42
C VAL A 59 -9.71 -8.19 -9.24
N VAL A 60 -9.50 -8.87 -8.10
CA VAL A 60 -10.31 -8.65 -6.89
C VAL A 60 -10.16 -7.21 -6.40
N SER A 61 -8.93 -6.68 -6.37
CA SER A 61 -8.68 -5.29 -5.97
C SER A 61 -9.36 -4.29 -6.90
N ALA A 62 -9.30 -4.53 -8.21
CA ALA A 62 -10.00 -3.69 -9.21
C ALA A 62 -11.51 -3.66 -8.93
N ILE A 63 -12.14 -4.81 -8.72
CA ILE A 63 -13.57 -4.91 -8.38
C ILE A 63 -13.88 -4.14 -7.09
N LEU A 64 -13.11 -4.38 -6.03
CA LEU A 64 -13.33 -3.77 -4.72
C LEU A 64 -13.22 -2.23 -4.76
N ILE A 65 -12.37 -1.68 -5.63
CA ILE A 65 -12.21 -0.24 -5.83
C ILE A 65 -13.30 0.34 -6.76
N THR A 66 -13.64 -0.36 -7.84
CA THR A 66 -14.65 0.12 -8.82
C THR A 66 -16.03 0.28 -8.19
N VAL A 67 -16.43 -0.62 -7.28
CA VAL A 67 -17.75 -0.59 -6.63
C VAL A 67 -18.03 0.74 -5.92
N PRO A 68 -17.20 1.25 -4.97
CA PRO A 68 -17.41 2.57 -4.38
C PRO A 68 -17.15 3.71 -5.37
N ALA A 69 -16.10 3.61 -6.20
CA ALA A 69 -15.70 4.70 -7.08
C ALA A 69 -16.80 5.09 -8.09
N LEU A 70 -17.43 4.09 -8.72
CA LEU A 70 -18.51 4.30 -9.70
C LEU A 70 -19.90 4.11 -9.11
N GLY A 71 -20.07 3.23 -8.12
CA GLY A 71 -21.38 2.95 -7.53
C GLY A 71 -21.95 4.12 -6.73
N ILE A 72 -21.12 4.89 -6.01
CA ILE A 72 -21.57 6.08 -5.27
C ILE A 72 -22.17 7.14 -6.21
N PRO A 73 -21.46 7.61 -7.26
CA PRO A 73 -22.04 8.57 -8.20
C PRO A 73 -23.18 8.00 -9.05
N LEU A 74 -23.16 6.71 -9.38
CA LEU A 74 -24.21 6.04 -10.17
C LEU A 74 -25.53 5.95 -9.40
N LEU A 75 -25.50 5.53 -8.13
CA LEU A 75 -26.66 5.63 -7.23
C LEU A 75 -27.05 7.09 -6.96
N GLY A 76 -26.07 8.00 -7.06
CA GLY A 76 -26.24 9.44 -7.17
C GLY A 76 -27.28 9.79 -8.21
N LEU A 77 -26.95 9.46 -9.46
CA LEU A 77 -27.64 9.84 -10.68
C LEU A 77 -29.03 9.20 -10.84
N ILE A 78 -29.16 7.90 -10.53
CA ILE A 78 -30.41 7.14 -10.76
C ILE A 78 -31.54 7.58 -9.81
N LYS A 79 -31.18 7.99 -8.58
CA LYS A 79 -32.16 8.32 -7.53
C LYS A 79 -32.59 9.78 -7.53
N THR A 80 -31.96 10.65 -8.34
CA THR A 80 -32.36 12.05 -8.46
C THR A 80 -33.65 12.16 -9.29
N PRO A 81 -34.75 12.74 -8.76
CA PRO A 81 -35.97 12.98 -9.50
C PRO A 81 -35.70 13.88 -10.73
N ALA A 82 -36.34 13.60 -11.86
CA ALA A 82 -36.26 14.47 -13.05
C ALA A 82 -36.74 15.91 -12.77
N LEU A 83 -37.60 16.08 -11.77
CA LEU A 83 -38.08 17.38 -11.30
C LEU A 83 -36.96 18.24 -10.67
N GLU A 84 -35.97 17.63 -10.02
CA GLU A 84 -34.80 18.33 -9.44
C GLU A 84 -33.76 18.74 -10.49
N VAL A 85 -33.85 18.20 -11.70
CA VAL A 85 -33.01 18.65 -12.84
C VAL A 85 -33.58 19.93 -13.45
N LEU A 86 -34.91 20.11 -13.36
CA LEU A 86 -35.63 21.25 -13.92
C LEU A 86 -35.88 22.39 -12.91
N GLN A 87 -36.02 22.05 -11.62
CA GLN A 87 -36.02 23.01 -10.52
C GLN A 87 -34.79 22.74 -9.67
N GLN A 88 -34.04 23.78 -9.28
CA GLN A 88 -32.90 23.67 -8.35
C GLN A 88 -33.38 23.29 -6.94
N GLY A 89 -33.96 22.10 -6.81
CA GLY A 89 -34.39 21.51 -5.55
C GLY A 89 -33.17 21.08 -4.74
N THR A 90 -33.28 21.21 -3.42
CA THR A 90 -32.28 20.71 -2.47
C THR A 90 -32.27 19.18 -2.49
N ALA A 91 -31.49 18.58 -3.39
CA ALA A 91 -31.37 17.14 -3.51
C ALA A 91 -31.03 16.52 -2.15
N GLN A 92 -31.95 15.70 -1.61
CA GLN A 92 -31.77 15.01 -0.33
C GLN A 92 -30.60 14.03 -0.48
N ARG A 93 -29.40 14.43 -0.05
CA ARG A 93 -28.18 13.65 -0.22
C ARG A 93 -28.24 12.40 0.67
N SER A 94 -28.71 11.29 0.12
CA SER A 94 -28.80 10.03 0.87
C SER A 94 -27.41 9.52 1.26
N TRP A 95 -27.13 9.51 2.57
CA TRP A 95 -25.92 8.97 3.18
C TRP A 95 -25.75 7.46 2.95
N LYS A 96 -26.84 6.74 2.67
CA LYS A 96 -26.81 5.29 2.42
C LYS A 96 -25.89 4.91 1.25
N ARG A 97 -25.68 5.82 0.28
CA ARG A 97 -24.76 5.59 -0.85
C ARG A 97 -23.31 5.47 -0.40
N LEU A 98 -22.92 6.17 0.68
CA LEU A 98 -21.57 6.10 1.25
C LEU A 98 -21.24 4.72 1.81
N LEU A 99 -22.24 3.87 2.11
CA LEU A 99 -22.01 2.50 2.61
C LEU A 99 -21.23 1.64 1.61
N LEU A 100 -21.20 2.00 0.32
CA LEU A 100 -20.38 1.31 -0.67
C LEU A 100 -18.87 1.42 -0.36
N VAL A 101 -18.43 2.42 0.41
CA VAL A 101 -17.04 2.51 0.89
C VAL A 101 -16.67 1.32 1.79
N LEU A 102 -17.64 0.66 2.42
CA LEU A 102 -17.40 -0.53 3.23
C LEU A 102 -17.05 -1.76 2.39
N VAL A 103 -17.34 -1.76 1.08
CA VAL A 103 -17.08 -2.90 0.19
C VAL A 103 -15.60 -3.29 0.14
N PRO A 104 -14.64 -2.37 -0.07
CA PRO A 104 -13.21 -2.71 0.04
C PRO A 104 -12.73 -2.84 1.50
N VAL A 105 -13.35 -2.15 2.44
CA VAL A 105 -12.89 -2.11 3.85
C VAL A 105 -13.23 -3.40 4.60
N LEU A 106 -14.43 -3.97 4.42
CA LEU A 106 -14.86 -5.16 5.15
C LEU A 106 -14.01 -6.41 4.85
N PRO A 107 -13.69 -6.74 3.58
CA PRO A 107 -12.77 -7.84 3.28
C PRO A 107 -11.39 -7.63 3.88
N LEU A 108 -10.86 -6.40 3.82
CA LEU A 108 -9.58 -6.06 4.44
C LEU A 108 -9.62 -6.29 5.96
N LEU A 109 -10.67 -5.81 6.63
CA LEU A 109 -10.86 -6.03 8.07
C LEU A 109 -11.05 -7.50 8.40
N ALA A 110 -11.77 -8.27 7.57
CA ALA A 110 -11.97 -9.70 7.80
C ALA A 110 -10.67 -10.50 7.68
N LEU A 111 -9.83 -10.19 6.68
CA LEU A 111 -8.55 -10.87 6.46
C LEU A 111 -7.53 -10.60 7.56
N TYR A 112 -7.55 -9.39 8.14
CA TYR A 112 -6.55 -8.94 9.11
C TYR A 112 -7.14 -8.64 10.50
N ALA A 113 -8.34 -9.13 10.80
CA ALA A 113 -9.07 -8.81 12.03
C ALA A 113 -8.25 -9.07 13.29
N ASN A 114 -7.47 -10.16 13.28
CA ASN A 114 -6.69 -10.63 14.42
C ASN A 114 -5.37 -9.89 14.62
N ASN A 115 -5.03 -8.94 13.74
CA ASN A 115 -3.78 -8.19 13.81
C ASN A 115 -4.01 -6.79 14.40
N THR A 116 -3.60 -6.62 15.66
CA THR A 116 -3.70 -5.33 16.38
C THR A 116 -2.97 -4.20 15.65
N LEU A 117 -1.86 -4.49 14.94
CA LEU A 117 -1.12 -3.47 14.18
C LEU A 117 -1.98 -2.86 13.07
N VAL A 118 -2.86 -3.65 12.43
CA VAL A 118 -3.75 -3.13 11.38
C VAL A 118 -4.73 -2.13 11.95
N TRP A 119 -5.28 -2.38 13.15
CA TRP A 119 -6.15 -1.42 13.83
C TRP A 119 -5.41 -0.15 14.24
N ILE A 120 -4.19 -0.27 14.76
CA ILE A 120 -3.34 0.88 15.12
C ILE A 120 -3.05 1.72 13.87
N VAL A 121 -2.65 1.09 12.77
CA VAL A 121 -2.37 1.77 11.50
C VAL A 121 -3.62 2.44 10.94
N LEU A 122 -4.77 1.76 10.93
CA LEU A 122 -6.03 2.34 10.47
C LEU A 122 -6.45 3.56 11.32
N ALA A 123 -6.33 3.45 12.65
CA ALA A 123 -6.60 4.56 13.55
C ALA A 123 -5.62 5.72 13.31
N GLY A 124 -4.34 5.43 13.11
CA GLY A 124 -3.31 6.40 12.77
C GLY A 124 -3.60 7.12 11.45
N ILE A 125 -3.95 6.38 10.39
CA ILE A 125 -4.34 6.95 9.09
C ILE A 125 -5.58 7.84 9.24
N ALA A 126 -6.61 7.39 9.98
CA ALA A 126 -7.82 8.17 10.21
C ALA A 126 -7.55 9.45 10.99
N ALA A 127 -6.77 9.37 12.08
CA ALA A 127 -6.38 10.52 12.89
C ALA A 127 -5.57 11.52 12.07
N LEU A 128 -4.57 11.03 11.32
CA LEU A 128 -3.75 11.86 10.47
C LEU A 128 -4.57 12.52 9.36
N PHE A 129 -5.50 11.80 8.74
CA PHE A 129 -6.39 12.37 7.73
C PHE A 129 -7.21 13.54 8.29
N VAL A 130 -7.74 13.41 9.50
CA VAL A 130 -8.46 14.50 10.19
C VAL A 130 -7.54 15.68 10.44
N VAL A 131 -6.31 15.44 10.92
CA VAL A 131 -5.30 16.49 11.14
C VAL A 131 -4.95 17.21 9.84
N LEU A 132 -4.65 16.49 8.77
CA LEU A 132 -4.30 17.06 7.46
C LEU A 132 -5.46 17.83 6.84
N ALA A 133 -6.69 17.30 6.93
CA ALA A 133 -7.89 17.99 6.48
C ALA A 133 -8.12 19.28 7.28
N GLY A 134 -8.01 19.23 8.61
CA GLY A 134 -8.12 20.40 9.48
C GLY A 134 -7.05 21.46 9.20
N LEU A 135 -5.80 21.02 9.05
CA LEU A 135 -4.67 21.89 8.71
C LEU A 135 -4.87 22.56 7.35
N SER A 136 -5.37 21.83 6.35
CA SER A 136 -5.65 22.40 5.03
C SER A 136 -6.71 23.51 5.10
N ILE A 137 -7.78 23.33 5.88
CA ILE A 137 -8.81 24.36 6.10
C ILE A 137 -8.23 25.57 6.83
N ALA A 138 -7.39 25.32 7.85
CA ALA A 138 -6.72 26.39 8.59
C ALA A 138 -5.81 27.22 7.67
N LEU A 139 -5.02 26.55 6.83
CA LEU A 139 -4.13 27.19 5.85
C LEU A 139 -4.91 27.96 4.79
N THR A 140 -5.96 27.41 4.20
CA THR A 140 -6.75 28.14 3.18
C THR A 140 -7.44 29.37 3.77
N LYS A 141 -7.88 29.30 5.03
CA LYS A 141 -8.43 30.45 5.75
C LYS A 141 -7.35 31.49 6.07
N LEU A 142 -6.16 31.05 6.50
CA LEU A 142 -5.02 31.93 6.75
C LEU A 142 -4.56 32.65 5.47
N PHE A 143 -4.34 31.92 4.38
CA PHE A 143 -3.95 32.50 3.09
C PHE A 143 -4.99 33.47 2.53
N SER A 144 -6.28 33.26 2.81
CA SER A 144 -7.32 34.22 2.41
C SER A 144 -7.20 35.58 3.09
N ARG A 145 -6.57 35.66 4.28
CA ARG A 145 -6.30 36.93 4.98
C ARG A 145 -5.15 37.71 4.35
N PHE A 146 -4.14 37.02 3.83
CA PHE A 146 -2.96 37.60 3.20
C PHE A 146 -3.10 37.80 1.68
N ALA A 147 -4.20 37.35 1.08
CA ALA A 147 -4.44 37.52 -0.34
C ALA A 147 -4.59 39.01 -0.69
N THR A 148 -3.62 39.59 -1.38
CA THR A 148 -3.62 41.01 -1.77
C THR A 148 -4.30 41.25 -3.13
N LYS A 149 -4.10 40.34 -4.10
CA LYS A 149 -4.65 40.47 -5.46
C LYS A 149 -6.14 40.07 -5.51
N PRO A 150 -7.01 40.83 -6.22
CA PRO A 150 -8.44 40.52 -6.35
C PRO A 150 -8.73 39.11 -6.88
N ALA A 151 -7.99 38.66 -7.90
CA ALA A 151 -8.12 37.31 -8.45
C ALA A 151 -7.82 36.20 -7.42
N MET A 152 -6.81 36.41 -6.57
CA MET A 152 -6.43 35.46 -5.53
C MET A 152 -7.45 35.42 -4.39
N LYS A 153 -7.99 36.58 -3.98
CA LYS A 153 -9.11 36.66 -3.03
C LYS A 153 -10.34 35.90 -3.55
N LEU A 154 -10.67 36.06 -4.84
CA LEU A 154 -11.81 35.36 -5.46
C LEU A 154 -11.60 33.84 -5.51
N ALA A 155 -10.40 33.38 -5.89
CA ALA A 155 -10.06 31.96 -5.93
C ALA A 155 -10.13 31.32 -4.53
N LEU A 156 -9.48 31.93 -3.53
CA LEU A 156 -9.48 31.46 -2.13
C LEU A 156 -10.89 31.53 -1.52
N SER A 157 -11.68 32.54 -1.86
CA SER A 157 -13.09 32.64 -1.44
C SER A 157 -13.91 31.47 -1.97
N ARG A 158 -13.75 31.08 -3.24
CA ARG A 158 -14.44 29.91 -3.81
C ARG A 158 -14.08 28.63 -3.05
N ILE A 159 -12.82 28.42 -2.71
CA ILE A 159 -12.36 27.25 -1.93
C ILE A 159 -12.95 27.28 -0.51
N ASN A 160 -12.91 28.44 0.15
CA ASN A 160 -13.38 28.61 1.52
C ASN A 160 -14.92 28.61 1.66
N ARG A 161 -15.68 28.65 0.56
CA ARG A 161 -17.15 28.47 0.59
C ARG A 161 -17.56 27.06 0.97
N THR A 162 -16.72 26.07 0.70
CA THR A 162 -16.99 24.65 1.00
C THR A 162 -15.82 24.05 1.77
N PRO A 163 -15.55 24.53 3.00
CA PRO A 163 -14.30 24.23 3.71
C PRO A 163 -14.17 22.74 4.01
N ILE A 164 -15.26 22.04 4.35
CA ILE A 164 -15.23 20.61 4.66
C ILE A 164 -14.84 19.79 3.42
N THR A 165 -15.46 20.04 2.26
CA THR A 165 -15.16 19.24 1.06
C THR A 165 -13.78 19.53 0.50
N SER A 166 -13.35 20.80 0.52
CA SER A 166 -11.98 21.16 0.14
C SER A 166 -10.96 20.59 1.11
N GLY A 167 -11.27 20.59 2.41
CA GLY A 167 -10.43 19.98 3.44
C GLY A 167 -10.27 18.47 3.27
N LEU A 168 -11.37 17.75 2.98
CA LEU A 168 -11.32 16.33 2.67
C LEU A 168 -10.47 16.02 1.41
N GLN A 169 -10.58 16.85 0.37
CA GLN A 169 -9.80 16.67 -0.87
C GLN A 169 -8.31 16.93 -0.65
N PHE A 170 -7.95 18.03 0.00
CA PHE A 170 -6.56 18.33 0.32
C PHE A 170 -5.99 17.34 1.33
N GLY A 171 -6.76 16.94 2.35
CA GLY A 171 -6.37 15.89 3.28
C GLY A 171 -6.10 14.56 2.57
N ALA A 172 -6.96 14.14 1.64
CA ALA A 172 -6.76 12.93 0.85
C ALA A 172 -5.50 13.01 -0.02
N LEU A 173 -5.30 14.15 -0.70
CA LEU A 173 -4.13 14.38 -1.53
C LEU A 173 -2.84 14.38 -0.70
N SER A 174 -2.81 15.12 0.39
CA SER A 174 -1.67 15.19 1.32
C SER A 174 -1.37 13.82 1.91
N LEU A 175 -2.39 13.05 2.31
CA LEU A 175 -2.21 11.70 2.83
C LEU A 175 -1.62 10.76 1.75
N SER A 176 -2.08 10.88 0.50
CA SER A 176 -1.58 10.09 -0.63
C SER A 176 -0.12 10.41 -0.93
N LEU A 177 0.24 11.70 -0.94
CA LEU A 177 1.62 12.14 -1.12
C LEU A 177 2.50 11.71 0.05
N MET A 178 2.00 11.81 1.30
CA MET A 178 2.74 11.37 2.47
C MET A 178 3.00 9.86 2.41
N LEU A 179 2.03 9.06 1.99
CA LEU A 179 2.23 7.62 1.80
C LEU A 179 3.34 7.34 0.79
N LEU A 180 3.35 8.03 -0.35
CA LEU A 180 4.43 7.93 -1.33
C LEU A 180 5.79 8.35 -0.74
N SER A 181 5.83 9.45 0.02
CA SER A 181 7.04 9.93 0.69
C SER A 181 7.55 8.95 1.75
N ILE A 182 6.66 8.32 2.54
CA ILE A 182 7.03 7.30 3.52
C ILE A 182 7.60 6.08 2.82
N ILE A 183 6.96 5.59 1.74
CA ILE A 183 7.48 4.45 0.97
C ILE A 183 8.91 4.74 0.48
N TRP A 184 9.14 5.96 -0.02
CA TRP A 184 10.46 6.39 -0.44
C TRP A 184 11.47 6.46 0.72
N LEU A 185 11.10 7.12 1.82
CA LEU A 185 11.95 7.33 2.99
C LEU A 185 12.33 6.01 3.65
N VAL A 186 11.35 5.16 3.92
CA VAL A 186 11.53 3.86 4.59
C VAL A 186 12.45 2.96 3.78
N ARG A 187 12.34 2.98 2.44
CA ARG A 187 13.25 2.24 1.56
C ARG A 187 14.71 2.64 1.78
N SER A 188 15.00 3.94 1.82
CA SER A 188 16.38 4.42 2.02
C SER A 188 16.89 4.16 3.43
N ASP A 189 16.02 4.30 4.43
CA ASP A 189 16.42 4.28 5.83
C ASP A 189 16.69 2.85 6.32
N ILE A 190 15.87 1.87 5.89
CA ILE A 190 16.10 0.45 6.27
C ILE A 190 17.43 -0.05 5.72
N LEU A 191 17.74 0.23 4.45
CA LEU A 191 18.98 -0.23 3.83
C LEU A 191 20.20 0.42 4.48
N ALA A 192 20.17 1.74 4.67
CA ALA A 192 21.26 2.47 5.28
C ALA A 192 21.47 2.10 6.76
N ALA A 193 20.38 1.86 7.51
CA ALA A 193 20.47 1.43 8.90
C ALA A 193 21.06 0.02 9.02
N TRP A 194 20.62 -0.91 8.16
CA TRP A 194 21.16 -2.27 8.14
C TRP A 194 22.65 -2.28 7.78
N GLU A 195 23.05 -1.52 6.76
CA GLU A 195 24.46 -1.41 6.35
C GLU A 195 25.34 -0.83 7.48
N ARG A 196 24.83 0.14 8.25
CA ARG A 196 25.54 0.70 9.42
C ARG A 196 25.70 -0.28 10.58
N THR A 197 24.82 -1.29 10.71
CA THR A 197 24.97 -2.29 11.77
C THR A 197 26.05 -3.33 11.48
N LEU A 198 26.53 -3.41 10.24
CA LEU A 198 27.58 -4.34 9.85
C LEU A 198 28.96 -3.68 10.00
N PRO A 199 29.92 -4.31 10.70
CA PRO A 199 31.33 -3.91 10.64
C PRO A 199 31.82 -3.87 9.19
N ALA A 200 32.79 -3.00 8.88
CA ALA A 200 33.39 -2.92 7.53
C ALA A 200 34.05 -4.24 7.07
N ASP A 201 34.36 -5.13 8.01
CA ASP A 201 34.97 -6.46 7.83
C ASP A 201 33.93 -7.60 7.76
N ALA A 202 32.63 -7.32 7.94
CA ALA A 202 31.61 -8.36 8.10
C ALA A 202 31.63 -9.40 6.95
N PRO A 203 31.76 -10.71 7.26
CA PRO A 203 31.71 -11.75 6.25
C PRO A 203 30.38 -11.75 5.47
N ASN A 204 30.44 -11.90 4.15
CA ASN A 204 29.28 -11.91 3.25
C ASN A 204 29.02 -13.27 2.58
N VAL A 205 29.85 -14.28 2.85
CA VAL A 205 29.71 -15.65 2.34
C VAL A 205 29.74 -16.62 3.51
N PHE A 206 28.67 -17.40 3.65
CA PHE A 206 28.52 -18.37 4.73
C PHE A 206 28.37 -19.77 4.13
N ALA A 207 29.20 -20.70 4.57
CA ALA A 207 29.07 -22.11 4.24
C ALA A 207 28.41 -22.83 5.43
N LEU A 208 27.22 -23.38 5.20
CA LEU A 208 26.40 -24.05 6.21
C LEU A 208 26.11 -25.48 5.76
N ASN A 209 25.78 -26.36 6.71
CA ASN A 209 25.42 -27.76 6.45
C ASN A 209 26.49 -28.57 5.72
N ILE A 210 27.77 -28.32 6.01
CA ILE A 210 28.88 -29.15 5.52
C ILE A 210 28.91 -30.42 6.35
N ALA A 211 28.86 -31.59 5.71
CA ALA A 211 28.95 -32.86 6.41
C ALA A 211 30.38 -33.13 6.91
N ASP A 212 30.51 -33.86 8.04
CA ASP A 212 31.82 -34.11 8.67
C ASP A 212 32.83 -34.77 7.73
N TYR A 213 32.36 -35.65 6.84
CA TYR A 213 33.20 -36.34 5.84
C TYR A 213 33.63 -35.43 4.67
N GLU A 214 32.93 -34.31 4.43
CA GLU A 214 33.23 -33.34 3.36
C GLU A 214 34.12 -32.20 3.87
N LEU A 215 34.12 -31.97 5.20
CA LEU A 215 34.77 -30.84 5.83
C LEU A 215 36.25 -30.72 5.46
N ALA A 216 37.01 -31.82 5.56
CA ALA A 216 38.44 -31.79 5.31
C ALA A 216 38.76 -31.36 3.86
N ASN A 217 38.07 -31.94 2.88
CA ASN A 217 38.27 -31.64 1.46
C ASN A 217 37.81 -30.20 1.12
N TYR A 218 36.72 -29.75 1.74
CA TYR A 218 36.22 -28.39 1.57
C TYR A 218 37.22 -27.34 2.07
N LEU A 219 37.76 -27.52 3.28
CA LEU A 219 38.74 -26.61 3.87
C LEU A 219 40.04 -26.58 3.06
N GLU A 220 40.53 -27.75 2.63
CA GLU A 220 41.74 -27.84 1.78
C GLU A 220 41.56 -27.07 0.46
N THR A 221 40.36 -27.15 -0.13
CA THR A 221 40.06 -26.42 -1.37
C THR A 221 40.08 -24.91 -1.13
N LEU A 222 39.50 -24.41 -0.05
CA LEU A 222 39.54 -22.98 0.28
C LEU A 222 40.97 -22.49 0.54
N ASP A 223 41.75 -23.26 1.28
CA ASP A 223 43.12 -22.92 1.65
C ASP A 223 44.03 -22.92 0.41
N LYS A 224 43.88 -23.87 -0.52
CA LYS A 224 44.58 -23.90 -1.81
C LYS A 224 44.29 -22.68 -2.69
N ASN A 225 43.07 -22.16 -2.62
CA ASN A 225 42.66 -20.97 -3.37
C ASN A 225 42.99 -19.65 -2.65
N GLY A 226 43.63 -19.70 -1.47
CA GLY A 226 44.02 -18.51 -0.71
C GLY A 226 42.83 -17.73 -0.14
N VAL A 227 41.67 -18.37 0.06
CA VAL A 227 40.47 -17.71 0.59
C VAL A 227 40.62 -17.52 2.09
N THR A 228 40.48 -16.28 2.57
CA THR A 228 40.46 -16.00 4.02
C THR A 228 39.16 -16.54 4.60
N ARG A 229 39.25 -17.48 5.56
CA ARG A 229 38.11 -18.15 6.19
C ARG A 229 38.22 -18.17 7.71
N SER A 230 37.08 -18.29 8.39
CA SER A 230 37.03 -18.59 9.83
C SER A 230 37.37 -20.06 10.12
N GLN A 231 37.49 -20.39 11.40
CA GLN A 231 37.47 -21.79 11.84
C GLN A 231 36.11 -22.42 11.52
N ALA A 232 36.11 -23.74 11.30
CA ALA A 232 34.88 -24.50 11.13
C ALA A 232 34.23 -24.73 12.49
N PHE A 233 32.97 -24.36 12.62
CA PHE A 233 32.18 -24.58 13.83
C PHE A 233 31.14 -25.67 13.59
N PRO A 234 30.96 -26.63 14.51
CA PRO A 234 29.95 -27.65 14.37
C PRO A 234 28.55 -27.05 14.52
N ILE A 235 27.60 -27.52 13.70
CA ILE A 235 26.18 -27.18 13.85
C ILE A 235 25.56 -28.16 14.84
N ILE A 236 25.50 -27.76 16.11
CA ILE A 236 24.91 -28.56 17.19
C ILE A 236 23.49 -28.06 17.48
N ARG A 237 22.52 -28.98 17.52
CA ARG A 237 21.15 -28.66 17.97
C ARG A 237 21.12 -28.68 19.49
N GLY A 238 20.94 -27.51 20.10
CA GLY A 238 20.72 -27.37 21.54
C GLY A 238 19.29 -26.93 21.86
N ARG A 239 18.78 -27.30 23.02
CA ARG A 239 17.57 -26.69 23.61
C ARG A 239 18.01 -25.74 24.71
N LEU A 240 17.73 -24.46 24.55
CA LEU A 240 17.95 -23.46 25.59
C LEU A 240 16.95 -23.69 26.72
N THR A 241 17.44 -24.11 27.89
CA THR A 241 16.60 -24.37 29.07
C THR A 241 16.62 -23.21 30.06
N GLU A 242 17.78 -22.57 30.22
CA GLU A 242 17.98 -21.50 31.19
C GLU A 242 18.89 -20.39 30.62
N ILE A 243 18.64 -19.14 31.01
CA ILE A 243 19.50 -17.98 30.79
C ILE A 243 19.87 -17.44 32.16
N ASN A 244 21.16 -17.40 32.51
CA ASN A 244 21.65 -16.94 33.81
C ASN A 244 20.97 -17.63 35.03
N GLY A 245 20.63 -18.93 34.89
CA GLY A 245 19.97 -19.71 35.94
C GLY A 245 18.46 -19.48 36.09
N GLN A 246 17.85 -18.68 35.22
CA GLN A 246 16.39 -18.54 35.12
C GLN A 246 15.86 -19.37 33.96
N ASN A 247 14.74 -20.08 34.16
CA ASN A 247 14.11 -20.86 33.10
C ASN A 247 13.74 -19.94 31.93
N VAL A 248 14.02 -20.36 30.70
CA VAL A 248 13.69 -19.58 29.48
C VAL A 248 12.20 -19.22 29.40
N LYS A 249 11.31 -20.00 30.01
CA LYS A 249 9.88 -19.69 30.04
C LYS A 249 9.52 -18.50 30.94
N ASP A 250 10.40 -18.15 31.87
CA ASP A 250 10.17 -17.11 32.88
C ASP A 250 10.87 -15.78 32.53
N VAL A 251 11.66 -15.76 31.45
CA VAL A 251 12.33 -14.56 30.92
C VAL A 251 11.52 -14.03 29.74
N GLU A 252 10.58 -13.11 29.99
CA GLU A 252 9.91 -12.26 28.98
C GLU A 252 10.79 -11.07 28.55
#